data_AF-A0A091B2T4-F1
#
_entry.id   AF-A0A091B2T4-F1
#
_cell.length_a   1.000
_cell.length_b   1.000
_cell.length_c   1.000
_cell.angle_alpha   90.00
_cell.angle_beta   90.00
_cell.angle_gamma   90.00
#
_symmetry.space_group_name_H-M   'P 1'
#
loop_
_entity.id
_entity.type
_entity.pdbx_description
1 polymer ?
#
loop_
_entity_poly.entity_id
_entity_poly.type
_entity_poly.pdbx_seq_one_letter_code
_entity_poly.pdbx_strand_id
1 'polypeptide(L)'
;MLALCAGATHAQSPAGSPEDLARVQAQLQEAATAVAAAKEALARGQAQLATARANLEAAEQARDEAEQKLARTEAAAARGRLTRNQVDRDRKLAESASAAVNAVRIEIQAAEADITASQETLMAAKSAVDAASASAAAYLGDAPAADDAASAEPAAEAGQAAETSPAE
;
A
#
# COMPACT_ATOMS: atom_id res chain seq x y z
N MET A 1 -12.89 33.95 59.49
CA MET A 1 -12.15 32.92 60.25
C MET A 1 -12.11 31.65 59.42
N LEU A 2 -10.89 31.22 59.08
CA LEU A 2 -10.39 29.92 58.60
C LEU A 2 -11.38 28.79 58.24
N ALA A 3 -11.22 28.24 57.02
CA ALA A 3 -10.80 26.85 56.76
C ALA A 3 -10.77 26.63 55.22
N LEU A 4 -9.61 26.57 54.56
CA LEU A 4 -8.69 25.42 54.44
C LEU A 4 -9.12 24.42 53.34
N CYS A 5 -8.44 24.54 52.20
CA CYS A 5 -7.96 23.54 51.26
C CYS A 5 -8.75 22.23 51.03
N ALA A 6 -9.12 21.99 49.76
CA ALA A 6 -8.93 20.68 49.14
C ALA A 6 -8.74 20.86 47.63
N GLY A 7 -7.49 21.11 47.24
CA GLY A 7 -7.07 20.85 45.87
C GLY A 7 -7.20 19.35 45.62
N ALA A 8 -8.10 18.96 44.73
CA ALA A 8 -8.05 17.65 44.12
C ALA A 8 -6.85 17.64 43.17
N THR A 9 -5.69 17.33 43.74
CA THR A 9 -4.53 16.84 43.01
C THR A 9 -5.02 15.81 42.00
N HIS A 10 -4.94 16.17 40.72
CA HIS A 10 -4.99 15.19 39.65
C HIS A 10 -3.88 14.17 39.97
N ALA A 11 -4.29 12.97 40.34
CA ALA A 11 -3.38 11.85 40.44
C ALA A 11 -2.80 11.66 39.03
N GLN A 12 -1.58 12.17 38.85
CA GLN A 12 -0.70 11.75 37.78
C GLN A 12 -0.62 10.23 37.88
N SER A 13 -1.25 9.55 36.93
CA SER A 13 -1.11 8.10 36.80
C SER A 13 0.38 7.77 36.80
N PRO A 14 0.81 6.79 37.61
CA PRO A 14 2.21 6.45 37.77
C PRO A 14 2.78 5.96 36.43
N ALA A 15 4.07 6.23 36.22
CA ALA A 15 4.91 5.70 35.15
C ALA A 15 4.42 4.31 34.70
N GLY A 16 4.19 4.16 33.39
CA GLY A 16 3.44 3.03 32.86
C GLY A 16 3.95 1.67 33.34
N SER A 17 3.06 0.69 33.37
CA SER A 17 3.36 -0.62 33.91
C SER A 17 4.31 -1.41 33.00
N PRO A 18 5.14 -2.32 33.52
CA PRO A 18 5.97 -3.20 32.69
C PRO A 18 5.16 -4.02 31.67
N GLU A 19 3.87 -4.26 31.94
CA GLU A 19 2.94 -4.89 31.01
C GLU A 19 2.65 -4.01 29.78
N ASP A 20 2.56 -2.68 29.96
CA ASP A 20 2.31 -1.74 28.88
C ASP A 20 3.53 -1.62 27.94
N LEU A 21 4.75 -1.59 28.50
CA LEU A 21 5.98 -1.68 27.71
C LEU A 21 6.04 -2.97 26.88
N ALA A 22 5.73 -4.11 27.50
CA ALA A 22 5.74 -5.39 26.81
C ALA A 22 4.72 -5.42 25.65
N ARG A 23 3.53 -4.82 25.84
CA ARG A 23 2.51 -4.70 24.79
C ARG A 23 2.97 -3.83 23.63
N VAL A 24 3.54 -2.66 23.91
CA VAL A 24 4.04 -1.75 22.86
C VAL A 24 5.19 -2.40 22.07
N GLN A 25 6.12 -3.08 22.75
CA GLN A 25 7.19 -3.82 22.08
C GLN A 25 6.65 -4.96 21.20
N ALA A 26 5.67 -5.72 21.69
CA ALA A 26 5.03 -6.76 20.91
C ALA A 26 4.34 -6.19 19.66
N GLN A 27 3.63 -5.07 19.79
CA GLN A 27 2.99 -4.39 18.65
C GLN A 27 4.01 -3.91 17.61
N LEU A 28 5.12 -3.32 18.05
CA LEU A 28 6.20 -2.91 17.14
C LEU A 28 6.80 -4.11 16.40
N GLN A 29 7.03 -5.22 17.11
CA GLN A 29 7.60 -6.42 16.51
C GLN A 29 6.65 -7.10 15.53
N GLU A 30 5.36 -7.15 15.84
CA GLU A 30 4.31 -7.63 14.94
C GLU A 30 4.23 -6.75 13.69
N ALA A 31 4.19 -5.43 13.85
CA ALA A 31 4.13 -4.50 12.74
C ALA A 31 5.39 -4.57 11.84
N ALA A 32 6.58 -4.70 12.44
CA ALA A 32 7.82 -4.90 11.70
C ALA A 32 7.82 -6.22 10.91
N THR A 33 7.27 -7.30 11.50
CA THR A 33 7.11 -8.59 10.84
C THR A 33 6.14 -8.49 9.66
N ALA A 34 5.02 -7.77 9.84
CA ALA A 34 4.05 -7.52 8.76
C ALA A 34 4.68 -6.73 7.60
N VAL A 35 5.51 -5.72 7.89
CA VAL A 35 6.26 -4.98 6.86
C VAL A 35 7.22 -5.90 6.11
N ALA A 36 7.96 -6.78 6.81
CA ALA A 36 8.88 -7.71 6.18
C ALA A 36 8.15 -8.68 5.24
N ALA A 37 7.04 -9.27 5.71
CA ALA A 37 6.20 -10.16 4.91
C ALA A 37 5.62 -9.46 3.66
N ALA A 38 5.15 -8.21 3.82
CA ALA A 38 4.61 -7.43 2.71
C ALA A 38 5.68 -7.08 1.66
N LYS A 39 6.91 -6.76 2.09
CA LYS A 39 8.05 -6.57 1.18
C LYS A 39 8.41 -7.83 0.42
N GLU A 40 8.40 -8.99 1.07
CA GLU A 40 8.67 -10.27 0.43
C GLU A 40 7.58 -10.62 -0.59
N ALA A 41 6.30 -10.41 -0.25
CA ALA A 41 5.19 -10.59 -1.18
C ALA A 41 5.35 -9.68 -2.42
N LEU A 42 5.69 -8.41 -2.22
CA LEU A 42 5.96 -7.48 -3.31
C LEU A 42 7.11 -7.94 -4.20
N ALA A 43 8.22 -8.39 -3.61
CA ALA A 43 9.37 -8.89 -4.36
C ALA A 43 9.03 -10.14 -5.18
N ARG A 44 8.25 -11.07 -4.60
CA ARG A 44 7.75 -12.25 -5.33
C ARG A 44 6.84 -11.86 -6.49
N GLY A 45 5.90 -10.94 -6.29
CA GLY A 45 5.02 -10.44 -7.36
C GLY A 45 5.82 -9.78 -8.49
N GLN A 46 6.84 -8.98 -8.17
CA GLN A 46 7.73 -8.37 -9.16
C GLN A 46 8.52 -9.42 -9.97
N ALA A 47 9.03 -10.45 -9.30
CA ALA A 47 9.73 -11.55 -9.97
C ALA A 47 8.80 -12.37 -10.89
N GLN A 48 7.57 -12.62 -10.44
CA GLN A 48 6.53 -13.28 -11.24
C GLN A 48 6.18 -12.44 -12.48
N LEU A 49 5.96 -11.14 -12.31
CA LEU A 49 5.69 -10.22 -13.43
C LEU A 49 6.84 -10.19 -14.44
N ALA A 50 8.09 -10.14 -13.98
CA ALA A 50 9.26 -10.18 -14.85
C ALA A 50 9.31 -11.48 -15.67
N THR A 51 9.06 -12.62 -15.02
CA THR A 51 9.01 -13.94 -15.66
C THR A 51 7.87 -14.00 -16.69
N ALA A 52 6.68 -13.55 -16.32
CA ALA A 52 5.51 -13.56 -17.19
C ALA A 52 5.72 -12.68 -18.44
N ARG A 53 6.38 -11.53 -18.30
CA ARG A 53 6.76 -10.66 -19.43
C ARG A 53 7.75 -11.33 -20.38
N ALA A 54 8.75 -12.04 -19.85
CA ALA A 54 9.67 -12.82 -20.69
C ALA A 54 8.94 -13.96 -21.42
N ASN A 55 8.01 -14.62 -20.75
CA ASN A 55 7.16 -15.65 -21.37
C ASN A 55 6.24 -15.07 -22.44
N LEU A 56 5.77 -13.82 -22.27
CA LEU A 56 4.93 -13.16 -23.26
C LEU A 56 5.68 -12.95 -24.56
N GLU A 57 6.92 -12.45 -24.50
CA GLU A 57 7.77 -12.26 -25.68
C GLU A 57 7.98 -13.58 -26.43
N ALA A 58 8.32 -14.65 -25.71
CA ALA A 58 8.47 -15.98 -26.31
C ALA A 58 7.16 -16.50 -26.92
N ALA A 59 6.01 -16.29 -26.26
CA ALA A 59 4.71 -16.70 -26.76
C ALA A 59 4.30 -15.90 -28.01
N GLU A 60 4.57 -14.59 -28.05
CA GLU A 60 4.30 -13.73 -29.21
C GLU A 60 5.17 -14.14 -30.40
N GLN A 61 6.45 -14.45 -30.18
CA GLN A 61 7.31 -14.99 -31.23
C GLN A 61 6.79 -16.33 -31.77
N ALA A 62 6.38 -17.25 -30.88
CA ALA A 62 5.81 -18.54 -31.29
C ALA A 62 4.50 -18.38 -32.09
N ARG A 63 3.65 -17.41 -31.71
CA ARG A 63 2.46 -17.04 -32.47
C ARG A 63 2.83 -16.54 -33.86
N ASP A 64 3.77 -15.61 -33.97
CA ASP A 64 4.17 -15.04 -35.26
C ASP A 64 4.76 -16.09 -36.20
N GLU A 65 5.54 -17.03 -35.66
CA GLU A 65 6.06 -18.17 -36.42
C GLU A 65 4.93 -19.11 -36.90
N ALA A 66 3.95 -19.39 -36.04
CA ALA A 66 2.79 -20.22 -36.39
C ALA A 66 1.90 -19.56 -37.45
N GLU A 67 1.65 -18.26 -37.34
CA GLU A 67 0.88 -17.47 -38.31
C GLU A 67 1.59 -17.40 -39.67
N GLN A 68 2.91 -17.15 -39.68
CA GLN A 68 3.69 -17.18 -40.91
C GLN A 68 3.65 -18.55 -41.57
N LYS A 69 3.72 -19.63 -40.78
CA LYS A 69 3.63 -20.99 -41.30
C LYS A 69 2.25 -21.26 -41.90
N LEU A 70 1.18 -20.86 -41.23
CA LEU A 70 -0.19 -20.97 -41.74
C LEU A 70 -0.35 -20.21 -43.06
N ALA A 71 0.13 -18.96 -43.15
CA ALA A 71 0.05 -18.17 -44.38
C ALA A 71 0.79 -18.85 -45.54
N ARG A 72 1.96 -19.43 -45.29
CA ARG A 72 2.71 -20.21 -46.29
C ARG A 72 1.95 -21.45 -46.73
N THR A 73 1.33 -22.19 -45.80
CA THR A 73 0.59 -23.40 -46.15
C THR A 73 -0.73 -23.11 -46.86
N GLU A 74 -1.44 -22.04 -46.50
CA GLU A 74 -2.62 -21.57 -47.24
C GLU A 74 -2.25 -21.14 -48.67
N ALA A 75 -1.16 -20.39 -48.85
CA ALA A 75 -0.68 -19.98 -50.17
C ALA A 75 -0.22 -21.16 -51.06
N ALA A 76 0.29 -22.24 -50.45
CA ALA A 76 0.65 -23.46 -51.17
C ALA A 76 -0.57 -24.34 -51.49
N ALA A 77 -1.54 -24.42 -50.58
CA ALA A 77 -2.81 -25.10 -50.80
C ALA A 77 -3.63 -24.44 -51.92
N ALA A 78 -3.68 -23.10 -51.97
CA ALA A 78 -4.31 -22.35 -53.06
C ALA A 78 -3.69 -22.65 -54.44
N ARG A 79 -2.42 -23.06 -54.46
CA ARG A 79 -1.70 -23.51 -55.66
C ARG A 79 -1.81 -25.03 -55.91
N GLY A 80 -2.67 -25.74 -55.16
CA GLY A 80 -2.87 -27.18 -55.28
C GLY A 80 -1.69 -28.04 -54.79
N ARG A 81 -0.73 -27.45 -54.07
CA ARG A 81 0.51 -28.13 -53.65
C ARG A 81 0.42 -28.76 -52.26
N LEU A 82 -0.61 -28.45 -51.49
CA LEU A 82 -0.84 -28.98 -50.14
C LEU A 82 -2.28 -29.43 -49.96
N THR A 83 -2.48 -30.34 -49.00
CA THR A 83 -3.80 -30.86 -48.65
C THR A 83 -4.50 -29.97 -47.63
N ARG A 84 -5.84 -30.04 -47.61
CA ARG A 84 -6.67 -29.35 -46.61
C ARG A 84 -6.31 -29.73 -45.18
N ASN A 85 -6.00 -31.01 -44.94
CA ASN A 85 -5.56 -31.50 -43.62
C ASN A 85 -4.28 -30.81 -43.13
N GLN A 86 -3.36 -30.46 -44.03
CA GLN A 86 -2.14 -29.73 -43.64
C GLN A 86 -2.48 -28.31 -43.18
N VAL A 87 -3.33 -27.60 -43.94
CA VAL A 87 -3.80 -26.26 -43.59
C VAL A 87 -4.54 -26.27 -42.26
N ASP A 88 -5.42 -27.23 -42.03
CA ASP A 88 -6.19 -27.31 -40.79
C ASP A 88 -5.29 -27.60 -39.57
N ARG A 89 -4.20 -28.36 -39.73
CA ARG A 89 -3.20 -28.54 -38.66
C ARG A 89 -2.47 -27.26 -38.33
N ASP A 90 -2.00 -26.52 -39.35
CA ASP A 90 -1.28 -25.27 -39.11
C ASP A 90 -2.21 -24.17 -38.57
N ARG A 91 -3.49 -24.19 -38.93
CA ARG A 91 -4.50 -23.29 -38.36
C ARG A 91 -4.69 -23.54 -36.88
N LYS A 92 -4.87 -24.80 -36.47
CA LYS A 92 -4.96 -25.17 -35.05
C LYS A 92 -3.71 -24.79 -34.26
N LEU A 93 -2.53 -24.87 -34.89
CA LEU A 93 -1.29 -24.42 -34.26
C LEU A 93 -1.29 -22.91 -34.01
N ALA A 94 -1.67 -22.10 -35.00
CA ALA A 94 -1.77 -20.65 -34.86
C ALA A 94 -2.83 -20.21 -33.83
N GLU A 95 -3.99 -20.90 -33.81
CA GLU A 95 -5.04 -20.69 -32.80
C GLU A 95 -4.52 -21.02 -31.39
N SER A 96 -3.82 -22.15 -31.24
CA SER A 96 -3.21 -22.55 -29.96
C SER A 96 -2.16 -21.55 -29.48
N ALA A 97 -1.28 -21.08 -30.38
CA ALA A 97 -0.27 -20.08 -30.04
C ALA A 97 -0.90 -18.73 -29.63
N SER A 98 -1.98 -18.32 -30.31
CA SER A 98 -2.76 -17.13 -29.92
C SER A 98 -3.40 -17.29 -28.55
N ALA A 99 -3.95 -18.47 -28.25
CA ALA A 99 -4.50 -18.79 -26.94
C ALA A 99 -3.42 -18.74 -25.84
N ALA A 100 -2.21 -19.23 -26.13
CA ALA A 100 -1.07 -19.16 -25.20
C ALA A 100 -0.67 -17.70 -24.89
N VAL A 101 -0.59 -16.83 -25.90
CA VAL A 101 -0.33 -15.39 -25.70
C VAL A 101 -1.40 -14.77 -24.78
N ASN A 102 -2.67 -15.08 -25.01
CA ASN A 102 -3.75 -14.58 -24.17
C ASN A 102 -3.67 -15.09 -22.73
N ALA A 103 -3.31 -16.37 -22.53
CA ALA A 103 -3.11 -16.92 -21.20
C ALA A 103 -1.99 -16.18 -20.44
N VAL A 104 -0.85 -15.94 -21.09
CA VAL A 104 0.26 -15.20 -20.46
C VAL A 104 -0.13 -13.75 -20.13
N ARG A 105 -0.94 -13.10 -20.98
CA ARG A 105 -1.46 -11.75 -20.68
C ARG A 105 -2.36 -11.73 -19.45
N ILE A 106 -3.17 -12.78 -19.25
CA ILE A 106 -3.98 -12.94 -18.04
C ILE A 106 -3.07 -13.14 -16.81
N GLU A 107 -1.99 -13.93 -16.93
CA GLU A 107 -1.00 -14.11 -15.85
C GLU A 107 -0.31 -12.79 -15.48
N ILE A 108 0.04 -11.96 -16.47
CA ILE A 108 0.60 -10.62 -16.24
C ILE A 108 -0.38 -9.74 -15.46
N GLN A 109 -1.66 -9.72 -15.86
CA GLN A 109 -2.69 -8.94 -15.18
C GLN A 109 -2.89 -9.40 -13.72
N ALA A 110 -2.87 -10.71 -13.48
CA ALA A 110 -2.93 -11.26 -12.13
C ALA A 110 -1.72 -10.83 -11.28
N ALA A 111 -0.50 -10.92 -11.83
CA ALA A 111 0.70 -10.49 -11.14
C ALA A 111 0.71 -8.98 -10.83
N GLU A 112 0.19 -8.15 -11.73
CA GLU A 112 0.04 -6.70 -11.52
C GLU A 112 -0.99 -6.38 -10.42
N ALA A 113 -2.08 -7.14 -10.35
CA ALA A 113 -3.05 -7.05 -9.26
C ALA A 113 -2.44 -7.45 -7.90
N ASP A 114 -1.67 -8.55 -7.87
CA ASP A 114 -0.99 -9.02 -6.65
C ASP A 114 0.06 -8.02 -6.15
N ILE A 115 0.80 -7.37 -7.06
CA ILE A 115 1.72 -6.29 -6.74
C ILE A 115 0.97 -5.11 -6.09
N THR A 116 -0.16 -4.71 -6.68
CA THR A 116 -0.98 -3.61 -6.15
C THR A 116 -1.48 -3.92 -4.74
N ALA A 117 -2.05 -5.11 -4.54
CA ALA A 117 -2.50 -5.58 -3.22
C ALA A 117 -1.34 -5.66 -2.20
N SER A 118 -0.14 -6.08 -2.64
CA SER A 118 1.05 -6.11 -1.79
C SER A 118 1.53 -4.71 -1.40
N GLN A 119 1.42 -3.73 -2.31
CA GLN A 119 1.74 -2.33 -2.02
C GLN A 119 0.76 -1.73 -1.01
N GLU A 120 -0.53 -1.99 -1.16
CA GLU A 120 -1.55 -1.58 -0.18
C GLU A 120 -1.28 -2.18 1.20
N THR A 121 -0.99 -3.48 1.25
CA THR A 121 -0.64 -4.19 2.49
C THR A 121 0.63 -3.59 3.12
N LEU A 122 1.63 -3.26 2.31
CA LEU A 122 2.86 -2.62 2.80
C LEU A 122 2.60 -1.22 3.37
N MET A 123 1.73 -0.42 2.75
CA MET A 123 1.35 0.90 3.27
C MET A 123 0.60 0.78 4.58
N ALA A 124 -0.36 -0.15 4.68
CA ALA A 124 -1.08 -0.43 5.92
C ALA A 124 -0.15 -0.89 7.04
N ALA A 125 0.78 -1.82 6.75
CA ALA A 125 1.77 -2.29 7.71
C ALA A 125 2.69 -1.17 8.19
N LYS A 126 3.14 -0.28 7.30
CA LYS A 126 3.94 0.90 7.68
C LYS A 126 3.15 1.85 8.58
N SER A 127 1.89 2.13 8.25
CA SER A 127 1.03 2.96 9.11
C SER A 127 0.84 2.36 10.50
N ALA A 128 0.79 1.02 10.61
CA ALA A 128 0.74 0.34 11.90
C ALA A 128 2.05 0.48 12.69
N VAL A 129 3.21 0.41 12.01
CA VAL A 129 4.51 0.70 12.64
C VAL A 129 4.56 2.13 13.16
N ASP A 130 4.09 3.11 12.38
CA ASP A 130 4.08 4.52 12.79
C ASP A 130 3.18 4.73 14.02
N ALA A 131 2.00 4.13 14.04
CA ALA A 131 1.08 4.20 15.19
C ALA A 131 1.66 3.52 16.45
N ALA A 132 2.28 2.36 16.30
CA ALA A 132 2.95 1.66 17.40
C ALA A 132 4.17 2.48 17.91
N SER A 133 4.90 3.14 17.02
CA SER A 133 6.04 3.99 17.38
C SER A 133 5.60 5.27 18.10
N ALA A 134 4.51 5.90 17.67
CA ALA A 134 3.91 7.04 18.37
C ALA A 134 3.42 6.64 19.77
N SER A 135 2.82 5.45 19.90
CA SER A 135 2.40 4.90 21.20
C SER A 135 3.61 4.65 22.12
N ALA A 136 4.72 4.17 21.57
CA ALA A 136 5.97 4.00 22.30
C ALA A 136 6.57 5.34 22.77
N ALA A 137 6.59 6.36 21.91
CA ALA A 137 7.10 7.69 22.24
C ALA A 137 6.26 8.36 23.34
N ALA A 138 4.93 8.31 23.23
CA ALA A 138 4.01 8.81 24.25
C ALA A 138 4.23 8.13 25.61
N TYR A 139 4.52 6.83 25.58
CA TYR A 139 4.79 6.04 26.78
C TYR A 139 6.14 6.37 27.43
N LEU A 140 7.19 6.57 26.64
CA LEU A 140 8.53 6.91 27.12
C LEU A 140 8.67 8.38 27.54
N GLY A 141 7.60 9.18 27.42
CA GLY A 141 7.61 10.60 27.79
C GLY A 141 8.38 11.48 26.81
N ASP A 142 8.64 11.00 25.59
CA ASP A 142 9.37 11.73 24.53
C ASP A 142 8.42 12.48 23.57
N ALA A 143 7.19 12.75 24.02
CA ALA A 143 6.29 13.63 23.27
C ALA A 143 6.88 15.06 23.32
N PRO A 144 7.03 15.76 22.17
CA PRO A 144 7.47 17.15 22.20
C PRO A 144 6.51 17.92 23.09
N ALA A 145 7.05 18.62 24.09
CA ALA A 145 6.28 19.47 24.98
C ALA A 145 5.32 20.30 24.14
N ALA A 146 4.03 19.99 24.23
CA ALA A 146 3.00 20.83 23.66
C ALA A 146 3.17 22.21 24.31
N ASP A 147 3.54 23.17 23.45
CA ASP A 147 3.62 24.60 23.71
C ASP A 147 2.86 25.03 24.96
N ASP A 148 3.62 25.63 25.88
CA ASP A 148 3.17 26.43 27.01
C ASP A 148 2.55 27.77 26.50
N ALA A 149 1.73 27.70 25.45
CA ALA A 149 1.05 28.81 24.79
C ALA A 149 -0.35 29.05 25.40
N ALA A 150 -0.46 29.03 26.72
CA ALA A 150 -1.71 29.33 27.43
C ALA A 150 -1.51 30.25 28.66
N SER A 151 -0.45 31.07 28.67
CA SER A 151 -0.32 32.22 29.58
C SER A 151 -0.47 33.54 28.82
N ALA A 152 -1.60 33.71 28.14
CA ALA A 152 -2.06 35.01 27.64
C ALA A 152 -3.48 35.27 28.15
N GLU A 153 -3.54 36.12 29.18
CA GLU A 153 -4.64 36.98 29.66
C GLU A 153 -6.07 36.41 29.84
N PRO A 154 -6.67 36.79 30.99
CA PRO A 154 -7.98 37.40 30.95
C PRO A 154 -7.91 38.83 31.53
N ALA A 155 -7.91 39.82 30.64
CA ALA A 155 -8.25 41.19 30.99
C ALA A 155 -9.77 41.34 30.98
N ALA A 156 -10.41 41.32 32.15
CA ALA A 156 -11.74 41.86 32.36
C ALA A 156 -12.01 42.06 33.86
N GLU A 157 -11.92 43.29 34.36
CA GLU A 157 -13.07 43.92 35.04
C GLU A 157 -12.84 45.41 35.37
N ALA A 158 -13.78 46.22 34.85
CA ALA A 158 -14.45 47.37 35.45
C ALA A 158 -13.69 48.60 36.00
N GLY A 159 -14.01 49.75 35.40
CA GLY A 159 -13.85 51.11 35.95
C GLY A 159 -14.14 52.15 34.85
N GLN A 160 -15.39 52.45 34.52
CA GLN A 160 -16.28 53.45 35.12
C GLN A 160 -16.02 54.91 34.65
N ALA A 161 -17.13 55.56 34.26
CA ALA A 161 -17.37 57.00 34.06
C ALA A 161 -16.79 57.64 32.78
N ALA A 162 -17.64 58.06 31.84
CA ALA A 162 -18.20 59.43 31.70
C ALA A 162 -17.17 60.34 30.99
N GLU A 163 -17.44 60.93 29.84
CA GLU A 163 -18.33 62.08 29.65
C GLU A 163 -18.44 62.40 28.14
N THR A 164 -19.60 62.93 27.73
CA THR A 164 -19.89 64.03 26.77
C THR A 164 -18.83 64.32 25.67
N SER A 165 -19.12 64.59 24.39
CA SER A 165 -20.23 65.23 23.69
C SER A 165 -19.84 65.26 22.18
N PRO A 166 -20.74 65.64 21.25
CA PRO A 166 -20.62 65.38 19.81
C PRO A 166 -20.20 66.62 18.99
N ALA A 167 -20.32 66.48 17.65
CA ALA A 167 -20.16 67.45 16.56
C ALA A 167 -18.75 67.42 15.93
N GLU A 168 -18.57 67.33 14.61
CA GLU A 168 -19.43 67.63 13.45
C GLU A 168 -18.94 66.83 12.24
#